data_AF-A0A813TFW3-F1
#
_entry.id   AF-A0A813TFW3-F1
#
_cell.length_a   1.000
_cell.length_b   1.000
_cell.length_c   1.000
_cell.angle_alpha   90.00
_cell.angle_beta   90.00
_cell.angle_gamma   90.00
#
_symmetry.space_group_name_H-M   'P 1'
#
loop_
_entity.id
_entity.type
_entity.pdbx_description
1 polymer ?
#
loop_
_entity_poly.entity_id
_entity_poly.type
_entity_poly.pdbx_seq_one_letter_code
_entity_poly.pdbx_strand_id
1 'polypeptide(L)'
;MPQRSITSKDIASLPPPGFNLAESIRFSPDDNLITYLRSPNQTLSRQLYGYNIQTDKEFIYAEPDGNNEQAEDNLSMEEKTST
;
A
#
# COMPACT_ATOMS: atom_id res chain seq x y z
N MET A 1 5.45 27.08 11.96
CA MET A 1 4.32 26.20 12.33
C MET A 1 4.51 25.78 13.78
N PRO A 2 3.59 26.05 14.72
CA PRO A 2 3.72 25.53 16.08
C PRO A 2 3.64 24.00 16.06
N GLN A 3 4.59 23.32 16.70
CA GLN A 3 4.68 21.87 16.73
C GLN A 3 3.75 21.32 17.82
N ARG A 4 2.60 20.78 17.43
CA ARG A 4 1.64 20.14 18.34
C ARG A 4 2.12 18.71 18.65
N SER A 5 2.23 18.36 19.93
CA SER A 5 2.51 16.99 20.36
C SER A 5 1.36 16.06 19.99
N ILE A 6 1.68 14.86 19.50
CA ILE A 6 0.71 13.79 19.19
C ILE A 6 0.19 13.20 20.51
N THR A 7 -1.12 13.10 20.69
CA THR A 7 -1.74 12.46 21.85
C THR A 7 -2.11 11.01 21.57
N SER A 8 -2.35 10.21 22.61
CA SER A 8 -2.83 8.82 22.46
C SER A 8 -4.15 8.72 21.68
N LYS A 9 -5.02 9.74 21.80
CA LYS A 9 -6.27 9.82 21.03
C LYS A 9 -6.00 10.01 19.54
N ASP A 10 -4.99 10.80 19.18
CA ASP A 10 -4.58 10.98 17.79
C ASP A 10 -4.06 9.65 17.21
N ILE A 11 -3.25 8.89 17.95
CA ILE A 11 -2.76 7.57 17.53
C ILE A 11 -3.92 6.60 17.28
N ALA A 12 -4.92 6.58 18.17
CA ALA A 12 -6.07 5.69 18.04
C ALA A 12 -7.03 6.08 16.91
N SER A 13 -6.97 7.34 16.44
CA SER A 13 -7.89 7.88 15.42
C SER A 13 -7.25 8.03 14.04
N LEU A 14 -5.95 7.74 13.92
CA LEU A 14 -5.19 7.89 12.69
C LEU A 14 -4.65 6.53 12.23
N PRO A 15 -4.78 6.21 10.94
CA PRO A 15 -5.52 6.97 9.94
C PRO A 15 -7.04 6.86 10.16
N PRO A 16 -7.84 7.82 9.67
CA PRO A 16 -9.28 7.65 9.66
C PRO A 16 -9.68 6.43 8.79
N PRO A 17 -10.83 5.81 9.06
CA PRO A 17 -11.34 4.75 8.19
C PRO A 17 -11.50 5.26 6.74
N GLY A 18 -11.10 4.44 5.76
CA GLY A 18 -11.08 4.81 4.34
C GLY A 18 -9.82 5.53 3.86
N PHE A 19 -8.85 5.76 4.75
CA PHE A 19 -7.54 6.29 4.37
C PHE A 19 -6.73 5.24 3.61
N ASN A 20 -6.36 5.56 2.37
CA ASN A 20 -5.56 4.68 1.53
C ASN A 20 -4.08 4.90 1.85
N LEU A 21 -3.57 4.17 2.83
CA LEU A 21 -2.18 4.27 3.23
C LEU A 21 -1.24 3.61 2.22
N ALA A 22 -0.03 4.16 2.14
CA ALA A 22 1.12 3.44 1.60
C ALA A 22 1.39 2.21 2.48
N GLU A 23 1.31 1.03 1.90
CA GLU A 23 1.64 -0.23 2.54
C GLU A 23 3.00 -0.76 2.05
N SER A 24 3.62 -1.65 2.83
CA SER A 24 4.85 -2.35 2.43
C SER A 24 5.98 -1.41 1.99
N ILE A 25 6.18 -0.32 2.74
CA ILE A 25 7.21 0.69 2.43
C ILE A 25 8.60 0.05 2.48
N ARG A 26 9.40 0.27 1.44
CA ARG A 26 10.78 -0.22 1.33
C ARG A 26 11.68 0.91 0.84
N PHE A 27 12.90 0.91 1.36
CA PHE A 27 13.95 1.84 0.94
C PHE A 27 14.92 1.10 0.03
N SER A 28 15.36 1.75 -1.04
CA SER A 28 16.48 1.24 -1.83
C SER A 28 17.77 1.28 -1.01
N PRO A 29 18.74 0.37 -1.26
CA PRO A 29 19.99 0.33 -0.48
C PRO A 29 20.83 1.60 -0.55
N ASP A 30 20.60 2.43 -1.57
CA ASP A 30 21.29 3.69 -1.83
C ASP A 30 20.51 4.93 -1.34
N ASP A 31 19.40 4.73 -0.61
CA ASP A 31 18.56 5.79 -0.02
C ASP A 31 17.98 6.82 -1.00
N ASN A 32 17.96 6.53 -2.32
CA ASN A 32 17.44 7.46 -3.32
C ASN A 32 15.99 7.16 -3.74
N LEU A 33 15.48 5.96 -3.45
CA LEU A 33 14.17 5.51 -3.86
C LEU A 33 13.41 4.91 -2.68
N ILE A 34 12.17 5.36 -2.50
CA ILE A 34 11.19 4.74 -1.62
C ILE A 34 10.16 4.03 -2.51
N THR A 35 9.86 2.77 -2.23
CA THR A 35 8.78 2.05 -2.90
C THR A 35 7.68 1.67 -1.91
N TYR A 36 6.43 1.70 -2.37
CA TYR A 36 5.27 1.34 -1.55
C TYR A 36 4.09 0.93 -2.42
N LEU A 37 3.20 0.11 -1.84
CA LEU A 37 1.94 -0.25 -2.46
C LEU A 37 0.87 0.77 -2.07
N ARG A 38 0.03 1.16 -3.02
CA ARG A 38 -1.15 2.00 -2.77
C ARG A 38 -2.28 1.56 -3.69
N SER A 39 -3.50 1.52 -3.17
CA SER A 39 -4.70 1.25 -3.98
C SER A 39 -5.23 2.58 -4.53
N PRO A 40 -5.14 2.83 -5.85
CA PRO A 40 -5.84 3.97 -6.42
C PRO A 40 -7.35 3.80 -6.18
N ASN A 41 -8.01 4.87 -5.73
CA ASN A 41 -9.47 4.95 -5.63
C ASN A 41 -10.16 3.86 -4.78
N GLN A 42 -9.51 3.36 -3.73
CA GLN A 42 -10.06 2.32 -2.82
C GLN A 42 -10.43 1.01 -3.55
N THR A 43 -9.78 0.70 -4.66
CA THR A 43 -9.93 -0.57 -5.35
C THR A 43 -9.18 -1.70 -4.64
N LEU A 44 -9.57 -2.96 -4.90
CA LEU A 44 -8.85 -4.15 -4.41
C LEU A 44 -7.47 -4.30 -5.08
N SER A 45 -7.27 -3.63 -6.21
CA SER A 45 -6.00 -3.60 -6.94
C SER A 45 -5.03 -2.62 -6.27
N ARG A 46 -3.79 -3.08 -6.07
CA ARG A 46 -2.69 -2.28 -5.52
C ARG A 46 -1.63 -2.08 -6.58
N GLN A 47 -1.23 -0.82 -6.79
CA GLN A 47 -0.12 -0.45 -7.66
C GLN A 47 1.13 -0.23 -6.81
N LEU A 48 2.29 -0.55 -7.39
CA LEU A 48 3.57 -0.24 -6.79
C LEU A 48 4.00 1.15 -7.26
N TYR A 49 4.19 2.06 -6.31
CA TYR A 49 4.71 3.39 -6.54
C TYR A 49 6.19 3.45 -6.17
N GLY A 50 6.93 4.28 -6.90
CA GLY A 50 8.29 4.69 -6.58
C GLY A 50 8.32 6.19 -6.33
N TYR A 51 9.04 6.61 -5.31
CA TYR A 51 9.29 8.01 -4.99
C TYR A 51 10.79 8.26 -4.94
N ASN A 52 11.28 9.07 -5.87
CA ASN A 52 12.68 9.44 -5.97
C ASN A 52 12.95 10.65 -5.07
N ILE A 53 13.77 10.44 -4.05
CA ILE A 53 14.06 11.43 -3.00
C ILE A 53 14.87 12.61 -3.57
N GLN A 54 15.77 12.37 -4.52
CA GLN A 54 16.62 13.42 -5.08
C GLN A 54 15.85 14.41 -5.95
N THR A 55 14.85 13.92 -6.67
CA THR A 55 14.06 14.71 -7.63
C THR A 55 12.71 15.14 -7.08
N ASP A 56 12.33 14.66 -5.91
CA ASP A 56 11.03 14.91 -5.27
C ASP A 56 9.84 14.48 -6.15
N LYS A 57 10.00 13.34 -6.85
CA LYS A 57 9.00 12.84 -7.82
C LYS A 57 8.49 11.46 -7.49
N GLU A 58 7.16 11.32 -7.48
CA GLU A 58 6.44 10.06 -7.45
C GLU A 58 6.15 9.57 -8.88
N PHE A 59 6.26 8.26 -9.11
CA PHE A 59 5.89 7.62 -10.37
C PHE A 59 5.35 6.20 -10.11
N ILE A 60 4.62 5.65 -11.07
CA ILE A 60 4.17 4.26 -11.01
C ILE A 60 5.34 3.36 -11.39
N TYR A 61 5.74 2.49 -10.48
CA TYR A 61 6.84 1.54 -10.67
C TYR A 61 6.34 0.25 -11.32
N ALA A 62 5.15 -0.23 -10.91
CA ALA A 62 4.48 -1.36 -11.55
C ALA A 62 2.96 -1.28 -11.34
N GLU A 63 2.22 -1.66 -12.37
CA GLU A 63 0.77 -1.83 -12.31
C GLU A 63 0.44 -3.32 -12.22
N PRO A 64 -0.58 -3.72 -11.42
CA PRO A 64 -1.07 -5.08 -11.48
C PRO A 64 -1.68 -5.31 -12.86
N ASP A 65 -1.41 -6.46 -13.49
CA ASP A 65 -2.11 -6.88 -14.71
C ASP A 65 -3.62 -6.80 -14.47
N GLY A 66 -4.32 -5.97 -15.26
CA GLY A 66 -5.73 -5.63 -15.08
C GLY A 66 -6.73 -6.77 -15.35
N ASN A 67 -6.36 -8.03 -15.12
CA ASN A 67 -7.17 -9.22 -15.43
C ASN A 67 -7.53 -10.04 -14.17
N ASN A 68 -7.71 -9.40 -13.00
CA ASN A 68 -8.05 -10.12 -11.76
C ASN A 68 -9.38 -9.70 -11.14
N GLU A 69 -10.28 -9.08 -11.93
CA GLU A 69 -11.68 -8.86 -11.54
C GLU A 69 -12.49 -10.17 -11.48
N GLN A 70 -11.83 -11.33 -11.62
CA GLN A 70 -12.35 -12.68 -11.36
C GLN A 70 -11.33 -13.50 -10.56
N ALA A 71 -11.13 -13.17 -9.29
CA ALA A 71 -10.42 -14.06 -8.37
C ALA A 71 -11.04 -14.14 -6.97
N GLU A 72 -12.34 -13.82 -6.85
CA GLU A 72 -13.12 -14.11 -5.64
C GLU A 72 -13.78 -15.51 -5.65
N ASP A 73 -13.37 -16.41 -6.57
CA ASP A 73 -13.89 -17.78 -6.70
C ASP A 73 -12.83 -18.89 -6.56
N ASN A 74 -11.58 -18.58 -6.17
CA ASN A 74 -10.50 -19.59 -6.08
C ASN A 74 -9.85 -19.72 -4.69
N LEU A 75 -10.60 -19.49 -3.62
CA LEU A 75 -10.16 -19.80 -2.23
C LEU A 75 -10.97 -20.93 -1.56
N SER A 76 -11.80 -21.66 -2.31
CA SER A 76 -12.58 -22.80 -1.77
C SER A 76 -11.96 -24.19 -2.03
N MET A 77 -10.72 -24.28 -2.52
CA MET A 77 -10.11 -25.57 -2.92
C MET A 77 -8.75 -25.84 -2.26
N GLU A 78 -8.65 -25.73 -0.93
CA GLU A 78 -7.55 -26.40 -0.21
C GLU A 78 -7.93 -27.06 1.13
N GLU A 79 -9.22 -27.04 1.54
CA GLU A 79 -9.67 -27.73 2.76
C GLU A 79 -10.17 -29.17 2.51
N LYS A 80 -9.36 -30.00 1.83
CA LYS A 80 -9.45 -31.46 1.99
C LYS A 80 -8.08 -32.05 2.34
N THR A 81 -7.77 -31.85 3.61
CA THR A 81 -6.99 -32.72 4.49
C THR A 81 -7.12 -34.21 4.13
N SER A 82 -5.97 -34.90 4.14
CA SER A 82 -5.75 -36.32 4.43
C SER A 82 -6.95 -37.29 4.33
N THR A 83 -6.87 -38.22 3.38
CA THR A 83 -7.11 -39.67 3.61
C THR A 83 -6.48 -40.45 2.46
#